data_AF-A0A970P8I8-F1
#
_entry.id   AF-A0A970P8I8-F1
#
_cell.length_a   1.000
_cell.length_b   1.000
_cell.length_c   1.000
_cell.angle_alpha   90.00
_cell.angle_beta   90.00
_cell.angle_gamma   90.00
#
_symmetry.space_group_name_H-M   'P 1'
#
loop_
_entity.id
_entity.type
_entity.pdbx_description
1 polymer ?
#
loop_
_entity_poly.entity_id
_entity_poly.type
_entity_poly.pdbx_seq_one_letter_code
_entity_poly.pdbx_strand_id
1 'polypeptide(L)'
;MTAVQVGIIVVLVTAGVLLWRTIAGAAKRALEGEAEAVQEHVSPPQEPREPSGPVGPDGLIVLFADRFVDRMPRGKALSARARAYSPQTEEELDGGHWAQQILYATMLDLYEQGSIDFKIVDRLATLMPPYPQKTWELHVSQVGPMPESPISDALAVAFGLLRKKARGLGDEGQQWVTLDALIEQSLKTMRQEMSFWQRTGVYGDIRQYVESALIAQGYLIEPARPTWLDRVRSQRPLVHEEGLQRLEPHADDLESQIQAFRLRHGGNLLPEDPHETEALRQVDSALLCPAVDAPEIPLDEVLRISIYETLMAIRQLEPSGDAGV
;
A
#
# COMPACT_ATOMS: atom_id res chain seq x y z
N MET A 1 -46.52 -58.27 33.62
CA MET A 1 -45.63 -57.72 32.57
C MET A 1 -45.29 -56.24 32.75
N THR A 2 -46.11 -55.45 33.46
CA THR A 2 -45.94 -53.99 33.61
C THR A 2 -44.77 -53.57 34.52
N ALA A 3 -44.47 -54.31 35.59
CA ALA A 3 -43.40 -53.93 36.53
C ALA A 3 -41.97 -54.00 35.93
N VAL A 4 -41.72 -54.97 35.04
CA VAL A 4 -40.40 -55.15 34.41
C VAL A 4 -40.13 -54.05 33.38
N GLN A 5 -41.14 -53.64 32.61
CA GLN A 5 -41.02 -52.53 31.66
C GLN A 5 -40.76 -51.20 32.38
N VAL A 6 -41.43 -50.94 33.50
CA VAL A 6 -41.18 -49.73 34.30
C VAL A 6 -39.75 -49.73 34.86
N GLY A 7 -39.26 -50.87 35.34
CA GLY A 7 -37.88 -51.01 35.82
C GLY A 7 -36.83 -50.70 34.74
N ILE A 8 -37.03 -51.22 33.52
CA ILE A 8 -36.12 -50.98 32.38
C ILE A 8 -36.11 -49.49 31.98
N ILE A 9 -37.29 -48.84 31.94
CA ILE A 9 -37.39 -47.42 31.59
C ILE A 9 -36.65 -46.56 32.62
N VAL A 10 -36.81 -46.83 33.92
CA VAL A 10 -36.11 -46.06 34.98
C VAL A 10 -34.60 -46.20 34.85
N VAL A 11 -34.09 -47.40 34.58
CA VAL A 11 -32.64 -47.66 34.40
C VAL A 11 -32.11 -46.95 33.15
N LEU A 12 -32.85 -46.98 32.03
CA LEU A 12 -32.43 -46.29 30.80
C LEU A 12 -32.42 -44.76 30.97
N VAL A 13 -33.40 -44.20 31.68
CA VAL A 13 -33.44 -42.76 31.96
C VAL A 13 -32.30 -42.36 32.89
N THR A 14 -32.02 -43.12 33.95
CA THR A 14 -30.90 -42.82 34.85
C THR A 14 -29.54 -42.97 34.16
N ALA A 15 -29.36 -43.99 33.33
CA ALA A 15 -28.15 -44.14 32.51
C ALA A 15 -27.99 -42.98 31.51
N GLY A 16 -29.07 -42.57 30.84
CA GLY A 16 -29.07 -41.45 29.91
C GLY A 16 -28.72 -40.12 30.59
N VAL A 17 -29.28 -39.86 31.77
CA VAL A 17 -28.98 -38.64 32.55
C VAL A 17 -27.52 -38.63 33.04
N LEU A 18 -26.99 -39.78 33.46
CA LEU A 18 -25.59 -39.89 33.87
C LEU A 18 -24.63 -39.69 32.69
N LEU A 19 -24.93 -40.27 31.53
CA LEU A 19 -24.15 -40.10 30.31
C LEU A 19 -24.18 -38.64 29.82
N TRP A 20 -25.35 -37.99 29.88
CA TRP A 20 -25.48 -36.58 29.54
C TRP A 20 -24.67 -35.69 30.48
N ARG A 21 -24.66 -35.98 31.79
CA ARG A 21 -23.87 -35.23 32.77
C ARG A 21 -22.36 -35.37 32.56
N THR A 22 -21.88 -36.56 32.20
CA THR A 22 -20.45 -36.76 31.92
C THR A 22 -20.02 -36.07 30.63
N ILE A 23 -20.85 -36.14 29.58
CA ILE A 23 -20.61 -35.43 28.31
C ILE A 23 -20.65 -33.91 28.52
N ALA A 24 -21.66 -33.39 29.23
CA ALA A 24 -21.76 -31.97 29.52
C ALA A 24 -20.61 -31.46 30.40
N GLY A 25 -20.16 -32.26 31.38
CA GLY A 25 -19.01 -31.94 32.22
C GLY A 25 -17.69 -31.93 31.43
N ALA A 26 -17.51 -32.88 30.50
CA ALA A 26 -16.34 -32.92 29.62
C ALA A 26 -16.36 -31.78 28.60
N ALA A 27 -17.52 -31.47 28.01
CA ALA A 27 -17.68 -30.33 27.09
C ALA A 27 -17.45 -29.00 27.80
N LYS A 28 -17.94 -28.84 29.03
CA LYS A 28 -17.69 -27.64 29.84
C LYS A 28 -16.21 -27.49 30.17
N ARG A 29 -15.50 -28.57 30.52
CA ARG A 29 -14.04 -28.52 30.75
C ARG A 29 -13.23 -28.29 29.47
N ALA A 30 -13.69 -28.78 28.32
CA ALA A 30 -13.07 -28.49 27.03
C ALA A 30 -13.24 -27.02 26.65
N LEU A 31 -14.44 -26.47 26.85
CA LEU A 31 -14.74 -25.05 26.64
C LEU A 31 -14.00 -24.13 27.63
N GLU A 32 -13.91 -24.54 28.90
CA GLU A 32 -13.14 -23.79 29.92
C GLU A 32 -11.63 -23.88 29.66
N GLY A 33 -11.12 -25.03 29.19
CA GLY A 33 -9.72 -25.19 28.79
C GLY A 33 -9.35 -24.43 27.52
N GLU A 34 -10.27 -24.30 26.56
CA GLU A 34 -10.12 -23.38 25.42
C GLU A 34 -10.23 -21.92 25.85
N ALA A 35 -11.10 -21.59 26.82
CA ALA A 35 -11.22 -20.23 27.34
C ALA A 35 -9.99 -19.80 28.17
N GLU A 36 -9.35 -20.72 28.89
CA GLU A 36 -8.09 -20.46 29.62
C GLU A 36 -6.89 -20.36 28.66
N ALA A 37 -6.89 -21.12 27.55
CA ALA A 37 -5.93 -20.97 26.47
C ALA A 37 -6.10 -19.67 25.65
N VAL A 38 -7.27 -19.01 25.77
CA VAL A 38 -7.61 -17.71 25.17
C VAL A 38 -7.61 -16.60 26.24
N GLN A 39 -6.86 -16.75 27.33
CA GLN A 39 -6.27 -15.56 27.96
C GLN A 39 -5.22 -15.02 27.00
N GLU A 40 -5.67 -14.26 26.00
CA GLU A 40 -4.85 -13.41 25.16
C GLU A 40 -3.91 -12.65 26.08
N HIS A 41 -2.62 -12.98 26.01
CA HIS A 41 -1.56 -12.10 26.47
C HIS A 41 -1.77 -10.78 25.71
N VAL A 42 -2.51 -9.85 26.31
CA VAL A 42 -2.58 -8.46 25.88
C VAL A 42 -1.16 -7.95 26.02
N SER A 43 -0.42 -8.02 24.92
CA SER A 43 0.91 -7.46 24.86
C SER A 43 0.75 -5.97 25.10
N PRO A 44 1.39 -5.38 26.11
CA PRO A 44 1.33 -3.94 26.30
C PRO A 44 1.79 -3.26 25.00
N PRO A 45 1.26 -2.06 24.68
CA PRO A 45 1.75 -1.29 23.54
C PRO A 45 3.27 -1.22 23.64
N GLN A 46 3.95 -1.60 22.54
CA GLN A 46 5.40 -1.68 22.50
C GLN A 46 5.95 -0.31 22.90
N GLU A 47 6.90 -0.26 23.84
CA GLU A 47 7.52 0.99 24.24
C GLU A 47 8.06 1.70 22.99
N PRO A 48 7.86 3.03 22.86
CA PRO A 48 8.36 3.78 21.71
C PRO A 48 9.85 3.50 21.53
N ARG A 49 10.19 2.92 20.39
CA ARG A 49 11.60 2.73 20.02
C ARG A 49 12.16 4.08 19.63
N GLU A 50 13.40 4.36 20.01
CA GLU A 50 14.07 5.58 19.56
C GLU A 50 14.16 5.55 18.02
N PRO A 51 13.69 6.61 17.32
CA PRO A 51 13.72 6.66 15.87
C PRO A 51 15.14 6.54 15.35
N SER A 52 15.36 5.62 14.40
CA SER A 52 16.68 5.33 13.84
C SER A 52 16.62 5.03 12.35
N GLY A 53 17.72 5.33 11.65
CA GLY A 53 17.84 5.13 10.21
C GLY A 53 17.30 6.30 9.36
N PRO A 54 17.65 6.32 8.07
CA PRO A 54 17.17 7.32 7.13
C PRO A 54 15.68 7.12 6.82
N VAL A 55 14.99 8.23 6.57
CA VAL A 55 13.61 8.24 6.07
C VAL A 55 13.64 8.84 4.67
N GLY A 56 13.34 8.01 3.67
CA GLY A 56 13.24 8.42 2.28
C GLY A 56 11.96 9.20 1.98
N PRO A 57 11.78 9.63 0.71
CA PRO A 57 10.59 10.37 0.27
C PRO A 57 9.28 9.62 0.56
N ASP A 58 9.25 8.31 0.33
CA ASP A 58 8.12 7.44 0.66
C ASP A 58 7.68 7.54 2.13
N GLY A 59 8.64 7.48 3.06
CA GLY A 59 8.39 7.62 4.48
C GLY A 59 7.91 9.03 4.87
N LEU A 60 8.49 10.07 4.25
CA LEU A 60 8.06 11.46 4.46
C LEU A 60 6.62 11.68 4.00
N ILE A 61 6.23 11.15 2.83
CA ILE A 61 4.85 11.20 2.35
C ILE A 61 3.87 10.52 3.33
N VAL A 62 4.28 9.42 3.98
CA VAL A 62 3.42 8.75 4.98
C VAL A 62 3.31 9.56 6.27
N LEU A 63 4.43 10.05 6.80
CA LEU A 63 4.47 10.79 8.07
C LEU A 63 3.78 12.15 7.98
N PHE A 64 3.92 12.84 6.85
CA PHE A 64 3.38 14.18 6.58
C PHE A 64 2.24 14.16 5.54
N ALA A 65 1.44 13.10 5.55
CA ALA A 65 0.42 12.85 4.52
C ALA A 65 -0.60 13.98 4.37
N ASP A 66 -0.88 14.74 5.43
CA ASP A 66 -1.75 15.92 5.40
C ASP A 66 -1.25 17.06 4.50
N ARG A 67 0.05 17.09 4.17
CA ARG A 67 0.64 18.08 3.25
C ARG A 67 0.58 17.63 1.80
N PHE A 68 0.81 16.34 1.56
CA PHE A 68 1.03 15.81 0.22
C PHE A 68 -0.19 15.13 -0.39
N VAL A 69 -1.16 14.71 0.44
CA VAL A 69 -2.27 13.87 0.02
C VAL A 69 -3.60 14.58 0.23
N ASP A 70 -4.44 14.50 -0.78
CA ASP A 70 -5.78 15.07 -0.75
C ASP A 70 -6.72 14.32 0.20
N ARG A 71 -7.69 15.05 0.70
CA ARG A 71 -8.82 14.50 1.46
C ARG A 71 -9.70 13.62 0.57
N MET A 72 -10.34 12.63 1.20
CA MET A 72 -11.29 11.76 0.52
C MET A 72 -12.45 12.57 -0.11
N PRO A 73 -12.79 12.35 -1.40
CA PRO A 73 -13.97 12.96 -2.02
C PRO A 73 -15.26 12.55 -1.28
N ARG A 74 -16.15 13.51 -1.06
CA ARG A 74 -17.43 13.28 -0.37
C ARG A 74 -18.31 12.33 -1.20
N GLY A 75 -18.89 11.33 -0.55
CA GLY A 75 -19.92 10.45 -1.16
C GLY A 75 -19.42 9.11 -1.71
N LYS A 76 -18.11 8.81 -1.63
CA LYS A 76 -17.57 7.49 -1.99
C LYS A 76 -17.58 6.57 -0.77
N ALA A 77 -18.40 5.52 -0.80
CA ALA A 77 -18.39 4.50 0.25
C ALA A 77 -17.13 3.63 0.10
N LEU A 78 -16.27 3.64 1.13
CA LEU A 78 -15.10 2.76 1.20
C LEU A 78 -15.28 1.72 2.29
N SER A 79 -14.73 0.53 2.05
CA SER A 79 -14.62 -0.49 3.09
C SER A 79 -13.71 0.04 4.20
N ALA A 80 -13.97 -0.36 5.45
CA ALA A 80 -13.18 0.10 6.60
C ALA A 80 -11.68 -0.17 6.45
N ARG A 81 -11.31 -1.23 5.73
CA ARG A 81 -9.92 -1.62 5.43
C ARG A 81 -9.24 -0.72 4.40
N ALA A 82 -10.01 -0.09 3.51
CA ALA A 82 -9.50 0.81 2.47
C ALA A 82 -9.38 2.26 2.93
N ARG A 83 -9.88 2.60 4.12
CA ARG A 83 -9.78 3.96 4.68
C ARG A 83 -8.33 4.23 5.09
N ALA A 84 -7.85 5.42 4.75
CA ALA A 84 -6.52 5.90 5.07
C ALA A 84 -6.65 7.22 5.83
N TYR A 85 -5.80 7.43 6.84
CA TYR A 85 -5.87 8.62 7.69
C TYR A 85 -4.48 9.20 7.88
N SER A 86 -4.37 10.53 7.88
CA SER A 86 -3.11 11.20 8.23
C SER A 86 -2.68 10.78 9.65
N PRO A 87 -1.41 10.37 9.86
CA PRO A 87 -0.90 10.07 11.20
C PRO A 87 -0.93 11.27 12.16
N GLN A 88 -0.87 12.50 11.64
CA GLN A 88 -0.79 13.72 12.45
C GLN A 88 -2.16 14.33 12.73
N THR A 89 -2.98 14.49 11.69
CA THR A 89 -4.24 15.25 11.78
C THR A 89 -5.47 14.37 11.94
N GLU A 90 -5.31 13.05 11.80
CA GLU A 90 -6.39 12.06 11.79
C GLU A 90 -7.45 12.25 10.69
N GLU A 91 -7.22 13.16 9.76
CA GLU A 91 -8.13 13.41 8.64
C GLU A 91 -8.13 12.21 7.68
N GLU A 92 -9.30 11.90 7.12
CA GLU A 92 -9.43 10.84 6.12
C GLU A 92 -8.94 11.30 4.75
N LEU A 93 -7.97 10.57 4.20
CA LEU A 93 -7.25 10.90 2.98
C LEU A 93 -7.59 9.94 1.85
N ASP A 94 -7.46 10.39 0.60
CA ASP A 94 -7.60 9.55 -0.59
C ASP A 94 -6.45 8.55 -0.70
N GLY A 95 -6.73 7.27 -0.42
CA GLY A 95 -5.74 6.21 -0.51
C GLY A 95 -5.15 6.02 -1.91
N GLY A 96 -5.92 6.31 -2.98
CA GLY A 96 -5.41 6.26 -4.34
C GLY A 96 -4.37 7.34 -4.60
N HIS A 97 -4.69 8.58 -4.21
CA HIS A 97 -3.76 9.70 -4.30
C HIS A 97 -2.53 9.47 -3.42
N TRP A 98 -2.70 8.90 -2.22
CA TRP A 98 -1.58 8.58 -1.33
C TRP A 98 -0.58 7.62 -1.98
N ALA A 99 -1.06 6.50 -2.53
CA ALA A 99 -0.21 5.54 -3.22
C ALA A 99 0.51 6.17 -4.43
N GLN A 100 -0.19 7.04 -5.16
CA GLN A 100 0.40 7.79 -6.26
C GLN A 100 1.53 8.72 -5.78
N GLN A 101 1.33 9.47 -4.69
CA GLN A 101 2.34 10.39 -4.15
C GLN A 101 3.57 9.67 -3.60
N ILE A 102 3.38 8.52 -2.92
CA ILE A 102 4.48 7.68 -2.46
C ILE A 102 5.37 7.27 -3.63
N LEU A 103 4.77 6.74 -4.70
CA LEU A 103 5.51 6.31 -5.89
C LEU A 103 6.12 7.51 -6.63
N TYR A 104 5.37 8.60 -6.81
CA TYR A 104 5.83 9.78 -7.53
C TYR A 104 7.04 10.42 -6.85
N ALA A 105 6.95 10.70 -5.54
CA ALA A 105 8.05 11.29 -4.78
C ALA A 105 9.30 10.40 -4.79
N THR A 106 9.13 9.09 -4.65
CA THR A 106 10.25 8.13 -4.72
C THR A 106 10.90 8.12 -6.10
N MET A 107 10.11 8.04 -7.17
CA MET A 107 10.64 7.99 -8.54
C MET A 107 11.32 9.30 -8.94
N LEU A 108 10.78 10.43 -8.49
CA LEU A 108 11.39 11.75 -8.68
C LEU A 108 12.74 11.83 -7.98
N ASP A 109 12.81 11.46 -6.71
CA ASP A 109 14.05 11.50 -5.93
C ASP A 109 15.12 10.58 -6.52
N LEU A 110 14.75 9.36 -6.91
CA LEU A 110 15.65 8.42 -7.59
C LEU A 110 16.18 8.98 -8.92
N TYR A 111 15.38 9.76 -9.64
CA TYR A 111 15.81 10.39 -10.89
C TYR A 111 16.77 11.55 -10.62
N GLU A 112 16.46 12.42 -9.66
CA GLU A 112 17.32 13.55 -9.26
C GLU A 112 18.69 13.08 -8.72
N GLN A 113 18.71 11.94 -8.03
CA GLN A 113 19.95 11.32 -7.54
C GLN A 113 20.73 10.55 -8.63
N GLY A 114 20.17 10.42 -9.84
CA GLY A 114 20.77 9.64 -10.93
C GLY A 114 20.77 8.12 -10.69
N SER A 115 19.91 7.64 -9.79
CA SER A 115 19.72 6.21 -9.53
C SER A 115 18.93 5.53 -10.65
N ILE A 116 17.99 6.26 -11.26
CA ILE A 116 17.20 5.80 -12.41
C ILE A 116 17.22 6.82 -13.55
N ASP A 117 16.88 6.34 -14.74
CA ASP A 117 16.67 7.18 -15.92
C ASP A 117 15.35 6.81 -16.61
N PHE A 118 14.79 7.77 -17.34
CA PHE A 118 13.49 7.69 -17.99
C PHE A 118 13.62 7.77 -19.50
N LYS A 119 12.79 6.97 -20.19
CA LYS A 119 12.67 7.01 -21.64
C LYS A 119 11.22 6.86 -22.04
N ILE A 120 10.73 7.78 -22.86
CA ILE A 120 9.39 7.71 -23.44
C ILE A 120 9.51 6.93 -24.76
N VAL A 121 8.63 5.95 -24.95
CA VAL A 121 8.62 5.09 -26.14
C VAL A 121 7.21 5.03 -26.70
N ASP A 122 7.08 4.98 -28.02
CA ASP A 122 5.78 4.80 -28.67
C ASP A 122 5.18 3.43 -28.32
N ARG A 123 3.91 3.46 -27.92
CA ARG A 123 3.12 2.27 -27.59
C ARG A 123 2.37 1.79 -28.83
N LEU A 124 2.50 0.51 -29.13
CA LEU A 124 1.64 -0.11 -30.14
C LEU A 124 0.20 -0.15 -29.64
N ALA A 125 -0.75 0.33 -30.45
CA ALA A 125 -2.16 0.30 -30.13
C ALA A 125 -2.62 -1.14 -29.81
N THR A 126 -3.08 -1.38 -28.58
CA THR A 126 -3.58 -2.69 -28.15
C THR A 126 -5.11 -2.70 -28.14
N LEU A 127 -5.73 -3.78 -28.63
CA LEU A 127 -7.20 -3.92 -28.65
C LEU A 127 -7.79 -4.48 -27.34
N MET A 128 -6.99 -4.61 -26.28
CA MET A 128 -7.40 -5.24 -25.02
C MET A 128 -7.75 -4.17 -23.97
N PRO A 129 -8.93 -4.25 -23.33
CA PRO A 129 -9.31 -3.33 -22.27
C PRO A 129 -8.56 -3.57 -20.95
N PRO A 130 -8.37 -2.53 -20.10
CA PRO A 130 -8.71 -1.13 -20.38
C PRO A 130 -7.82 -0.59 -21.49
N TYR A 131 -8.43 -0.07 -22.58
CA TYR A 131 -7.67 0.40 -23.73
C TYR A 131 -6.70 1.46 -23.22
N PRO A 132 -5.39 1.37 -23.52
CA PRO A 132 -4.49 2.43 -23.13
C PRO A 132 -4.97 3.71 -23.82
N GLN A 133 -5.30 4.71 -23.00
CA GLN A 133 -5.76 6.00 -23.51
C GLN A 133 -4.58 6.76 -24.16
N LYS A 134 -3.35 6.37 -23.82
CA LYS A 134 -2.10 6.92 -24.36
C LYS A 134 -1.46 6.07 -25.47
N THR A 135 -0.80 6.76 -26.39
CA THR A 135 -0.02 6.22 -27.52
C THR A 135 1.47 6.03 -27.17
N TRP A 136 1.85 6.17 -25.91
CA TRP A 136 3.22 6.10 -25.42
C TRP A 136 3.34 5.31 -24.11
N GLU A 137 4.54 4.86 -23.76
CA GLU A 137 4.87 4.18 -22.50
C GLU A 137 6.12 4.80 -21.88
N LEU A 138 6.11 4.91 -20.54
CA LEU A 138 7.29 5.30 -19.78
C LEU A 138 8.13 4.05 -19.48
N HIS A 139 9.34 4.03 -19.99
CA HIS A 139 10.35 3.04 -19.66
C HIS A 139 11.31 3.62 -18.62
N VAL A 140 11.74 2.77 -17.71
CA VAL A 140 12.66 3.10 -16.61
C VAL A 140 13.85 2.16 -16.67
N SER A 141 15.03 2.69 -16.37
CA SER A 141 16.24 1.89 -16.19
C SER A 141 16.94 2.27 -14.89
N GLN A 142 17.48 1.27 -14.19
CA GLN A 142 18.36 1.51 -13.04
C GLN A 142 19.77 1.82 -13.56
N VAL A 143 20.27 3.01 -13.26
CA VAL A 143 21.60 3.50 -13.70
C VAL A 143 22.59 3.54 -12.54
N GLY A 144 22.12 3.92 -11.35
CA GLY A 144 22.94 4.11 -10.17
C GLY A 144 22.58 3.20 -8.98
N PRO A 145 23.26 3.38 -7.84
CA PRO A 145 22.88 2.74 -6.59
C PRO A 145 21.50 3.24 -6.15
N MET A 146 20.70 2.35 -5.56
CA MET A 146 19.39 2.70 -5.02
C MET A 146 19.58 3.11 -3.55
N PRO A 147 19.14 4.32 -3.14
CA PRO A 147 19.17 4.74 -1.74
C PRO A 147 18.26 3.85 -0.88
N GLU A 148 18.58 3.72 0.40
CA GLU A 148 17.79 2.92 1.33
C GLU A 148 16.45 3.60 1.62
N SER A 149 15.37 2.99 1.15
CA SER A 149 14.00 3.36 1.49
C SER A 149 13.08 2.17 1.15
N PRO A 150 11.93 1.99 1.84
CA PRO A 150 11.04 0.86 1.60
C PRO A 150 10.68 0.65 0.12
N ILE A 151 10.22 1.70 -0.56
CA ILE A 151 9.82 1.63 -1.97
C ILE A 151 11.05 1.49 -2.88
N SER A 152 12.14 2.20 -2.58
CA SER A 152 13.40 2.08 -3.32
C SER A 152 13.96 0.66 -3.28
N ASP A 153 13.94 0.00 -2.13
CA ASP A 153 14.37 -1.37 -1.94
C ASP A 153 13.50 -2.36 -2.74
N ALA A 154 12.18 -2.18 -2.68
CA ALA A 154 11.24 -2.99 -3.45
C ALA A 154 11.48 -2.85 -4.97
N LEU A 155 11.74 -1.62 -5.44
CA LEU A 155 12.10 -1.32 -6.84
C LEU A 155 13.43 -1.96 -7.22
N ALA A 156 14.45 -1.89 -6.35
CA ALA A 156 15.76 -2.49 -6.58
C ALA A 156 15.67 -4.01 -6.78
N VAL A 157 14.89 -4.69 -5.93
CA VAL A 157 14.61 -6.12 -6.07
C VAL A 157 13.85 -6.41 -7.37
N ALA A 158 12.84 -5.59 -7.70
CA ALA A 158 12.06 -5.75 -8.92
C ALA A 158 12.92 -5.61 -10.19
N PHE A 159 13.81 -4.61 -10.26
CA PHE A 159 14.79 -4.48 -11.33
C PHE A 159 15.67 -5.72 -11.43
N GLY A 160 16.18 -6.24 -10.30
CA GLY A 160 16.98 -7.47 -10.27
C GLY A 160 16.26 -8.70 -10.83
N LEU A 161 14.97 -8.86 -10.48
CA LEU A 161 14.13 -9.96 -10.97
C LEU A 161 13.82 -9.83 -12.47
N LEU A 162 13.45 -8.63 -12.92
CA LEU A 162 13.20 -8.35 -14.33
C LEU A 162 14.48 -8.54 -15.17
N ARG A 163 15.65 -8.23 -14.61
CA ARG A 163 16.95 -8.46 -15.25
C ARG A 163 17.33 -9.91 -15.36
N LYS A 164 17.09 -10.69 -14.31
CA LYS A 164 17.28 -12.14 -14.36
C LYS A 164 16.38 -12.79 -15.42
N LYS A 165 15.14 -12.32 -15.56
CA LYS A 165 14.18 -12.82 -16.56
C LYS A 165 14.63 -12.48 -17.99
N ALA A 166 15.11 -11.26 -18.23
CA ALA A 166 15.57 -10.83 -19.56
C ALA A 166 16.88 -11.49 -20.00
N ARG A 167 17.82 -11.75 -19.08
CA ARG A 167 19.05 -12.51 -19.40
C ARG A 167 18.75 -13.92 -19.92
N GLY A 168 17.66 -14.55 -19.46
CA GLY A 168 17.18 -15.82 -20.01
C GLY A 168 16.76 -15.74 -21.49
N LEU A 169 16.56 -14.53 -22.02
CA LEU A 169 16.18 -14.24 -23.41
C LEU A 169 17.35 -13.68 -24.25
N GLY A 170 18.55 -13.55 -23.67
CA GLY A 170 19.77 -13.20 -24.41
C GLY A 170 20.05 -11.70 -24.59
N ASP A 171 19.43 -10.83 -23.78
CA ASP A 171 19.70 -9.38 -23.83
C ASP A 171 20.65 -8.96 -22.69
N GLU A 172 21.83 -8.44 -23.06
CA GLU A 172 22.93 -8.06 -22.12
C GLU A 172 23.11 -6.53 -21.97
N GLY A 173 22.24 -5.72 -22.60
CA GLY A 173 22.30 -4.26 -22.55
C GLY A 173 21.73 -3.61 -21.29
N GLN A 174 21.81 -2.28 -21.23
CA GLN A 174 21.06 -1.48 -20.25
C GLN A 174 19.57 -1.77 -20.42
N GLN A 175 19.00 -2.44 -19.43
CA GLN A 175 17.64 -2.93 -19.55
C GLN A 175 16.66 -1.82 -19.19
N TRP A 176 15.88 -1.45 -20.20
CA TRP A 176 14.71 -0.61 -20.07
C TRP A 176 13.50 -1.51 -19.79
N VAL A 177 12.75 -1.22 -18.74
CA VAL A 177 11.50 -1.91 -18.41
C VAL A 177 10.35 -0.91 -18.40
N THR A 178 9.16 -1.33 -18.78
CA THR A 178 7.98 -0.47 -18.65
C THR A 178 7.72 -0.18 -17.17
N LEU A 179 7.26 1.03 -16.86
CA LEU A 179 6.89 1.41 -15.49
C LEU A 179 5.83 0.44 -14.93
N ASP A 180 4.87 0.04 -15.76
CA ASP A 180 3.82 -0.92 -15.41
C ASP A 180 4.42 -2.23 -14.86
N ALA A 181 5.35 -2.84 -15.61
CA ALA A 181 5.99 -4.09 -15.20
C ALA A 181 6.84 -3.92 -13.94
N LEU A 182 7.49 -2.76 -13.78
CA LEU A 182 8.30 -2.45 -12.61
C LEU A 182 7.44 -2.32 -11.35
N ILE A 183 6.35 -1.54 -11.39
CA ILE A 183 5.44 -1.36 -10.26
C ILE A 183 4.73 -2.68 -9.92
N GLU A 184 4.25 -3.43 -10.92
CA GLU A 184 3.64 -4.74 -10.69
C GLU A 184 4.61 -5.72 -10.01
N GLN A 185 5.86 -5.77 -10.46
CA GLN A 185 6.87 -6.65 -9.87
C GLN A 185 7.27 -6.20 -8.47
N SER A 186 7.36 -4.89 -8.23
CA SER A 186 7.64 -4.32 -6.91
C SER A 186 6.51 -4.63 -5.92
N LEU A 187 5.26 -4.48 -6.33
CA LEU A 187 4.10 -4.82 -5.52
C LEU A 187 4.06 -6.32 -5.17
N LYS A 188 4.49 -7.20 -6.09
CA LYS A 188 4.64 -8.63 -5.79
C LYS A 188 5.70 -8.86 -4.71
N THR A 189 6.83 -8.14 -4.75
CA THR A 189 7.87 -8.20 -3.70
C THR A 189 7.32 -7.73 -2.36
N MET A 190 6.70 -6.54 -2.29
CA MET A 190 6.09 -6.00 -1.06
C MET A 190 5.09 -7.01 -0.46
N ARG A 191 4.21 -7.56 -1.30
CA ARG A 191 3.20 -8.54 -0.86
C ARG A 191 3.81 -9.82 -0.31
N GLN A 192 4.99 -10.25 -0.75
CA GLN A 192 5.66 -11.44 -0.21
C GLN A 192 6.12 -11.24 1.24
N GLU A 193 6.44 -10.00 1.61
CA GLU A 193 6.86 -9.62 2.96
C GLU A 193 5.67 -9.32 3.88
N MET A 194 4.49 -9.04 3.30
CA MET A 194 3.25 -8.80 4.03
C MET A 194 2.47 -10.08 4.30
N SER A 195 1.95 -10.20 5.52
CA SER A 195 0.98 -11.24 5.88
C SER A 195 -0.34 -11.05 5.14
N PHE A 196 -1.12 -12.13 5.03
CA PHE A 196 -2.45 -12.10 4.39
C PHE A 196 -3.36 -11.00 4.98
N TRP A 197 -3.31 -10.78 6.29
CA TRP A 197 -4.18 -9.83 7.00
C TRP A 197 -3.78 -8.36 6.80
N GLN A 198 -2.55 -8.10 6.35
CA GLN A 198 -2.09 -6.75 6.00
C GLN A 198 -2.50 -6.39 4.56
N ARG A 199 -2.86 -7.37 3.73
CA ARG A 199 -3.22 -7.08 2.33
C ARG A 199 -4.61 -6.47 2.24
N THR A 200 -4.70 -5.29 1.65
CA THR A 200 -5.94 -4.48 1.57
C THR A 200 -6.24 -3.97 0.16
N GLY A 201 -5.43 -4.39 -0.83
CA GLY A 201 -5.49 -3.93 -2.22
C GLY A 201 -4.36 -2.96 -2.52
N VAL A 202 -4.08 -2.69 -3.80
CA VAL A 202 -2.86 -2.00 -4.25
C VAL A 202 -2.53 -0.72 -3.46
N TYR A 203 -3.52 0.14 -3.20
CA TYR A 203 -3.30 1.39 -2.46
C TYR A 203 -2.92 1.17 -1.00
N GLY A 204 -3.64 0.27 -0.34
CA GLY A 204 -3.38 -0.04 1.06
C GLY A 204 -2.10 -0.84 1.24
N ASP A 205 -1.75 -1.71 0.28
CA ASP A 205 -0.52 -2.51 0.32
C ASP A 205 0.73 -1.62 0.26
N ILE A 206 0.78 -0.65 -0.68
CA ILE A 206 1.89 0.31 -0.80
C ILE A 206 2.06 1.10 0.50
N ARG A 207 0.96 1.67 1.02
CA ARG A 207 0.99 2.45 2.26
C ARG A 207 1.44 1.60 3.45
N GLN A 208 0.83 0.43 3.65
CA GLN A 208 1.12 -0.43 4.80
C GLN A 208 2.55 -0.99 4.78
N TYR A 209 3.11 -1.20 3.59
CA TYR A 209 4.51 -1.62 3.46
C TYR A 209 5.46 -0.55 4.02
N VAL A 210 5.25 0.72 3.64
CA VAL A 210 6.01 1.86 4.18
C VAL A 210 5.74 2.06 5.68
N GLU A 211 4.47 2.00 6.12
CA GLU A 211 4.12 2.09 7.54
C GLU A 211 4.82 1.02 8.38
N SER A 212 4.91 -0.21 7.88
CA SER A 212 5.59 -1.32 8.58
C SER A 212 7.08 -1.05 8.75
N ALA A 213 7.73 -0.47 7.75
CA ALA A 213 9.13 -0.07 7.84
C ALA A 213 9.33 1.09 8.83
N LEU A 214 8.47 2.11 8.79
CA LEU A 214 8.50 3.23 9.74
C LEU A 214 8.26 2.78 11.19
N ILE A 215 7.41 1.77 11.41
CA ILE A 215 7.23 1.12 12.71
C ILE A 215 8.52 0.42 13.14
N ALA A 216 9.16 -0.33 12.23
CA ALA A 216 10.41 -1.02 12.51
C ALA A 216 11.55 -0.04 12.87
N GLN A 217 11.58 1.12 12.21
CA GLN A 217 12.53 2.21 12.44
C GLN A 217 12.23 3.07 13.69
N GLY A 218 11.03 2.94 14.28
CA GLY A 218 10.63 3.68 15.49
C GLY A 218 9.97 5.04 15.25
N TYR A 219 9.72 5.43 13.99
CA TYR A 219 9.02 6.68 13.67
C TYR A 219 7.49 6.58 13.85
N LEU A 220 6.96 5.35 13.71
CA LEU A 220 5.57 5.03 14.02
C LEU A 220 5.52 4.01 15.16
N ILE A 221 4.48 4.12 16.00
CA ILE A 221 4.22 3.21 17.10
C ILE A 221 3.14 2.24 16.65
N GLU A 222 3.42 0.95 16.74
CA GLU A 222 2.47 -0.09 16.39
C GLU A 222 1.21 0.02 17.27
N PRO A 223 0.01 0.09 16.67
CA PRO A 223 -1.22 0.20 17.44
C PRO A 223 -1.47 -1.08 18.23
N ALA A 224 -1.95 -0.94 19.46
CA ALA A 224 -2.31 -2.08 20.29
C ALA A 224 -3.50 -2.83 19.67
N ARG A 225 -3.30 -4.09 19.27
CA ARG A 225 -4.34 -4.95 18.69
C ARG A 225 -4.71 -6.09 19.65
N PRO A 226 -5.41 -5.79 20.76
CA PRO A 226 -5.65 -6.76 21.81
C PRO A 226 -6.60 -7.88 21.37
N THR A 227 -7.46 -7.65 20.37
CA THR A 227 -8.43 -8.65 19.89
C THR A 227 -8.33 -8.93 18.39
N TRP A 228 -8.89 -10.06 17.94
CA TRP A 228 -9.04 -10.37 16.50
C TRP A 228 -9.81 -9.28 15.74
N LEU A 229 -10.85 -8.70 16.35
CA LEU A 229 -11.65 -7.63 15.73
C LEU A 229 -10.82 -6.35 15.54
N ASP A 230 -9.89 -6.06 16.45
CA ASP A 230 -8.94 -4.94 16.37
C ASP A 230 -7.83 -5.18 15.34
N ARG A 231 -7.57 -6.43 14.94
CA ARG A 231 -6.70 -6.72 13.80
C ARG A 231 -7.42 -6.49 12.47
N VAL A 232 -8.73 -6.72 12.44
CA VAL A 232 -9.57 -6.53 11.25
C VAL A 232 -9.94 -5.07 11.03
N ARG A 233 -10.17 -4.33 12.12
CA ARG A 233 -10.30 -2.88 12.12
C ARG A 233 -8.90 -2.30 12.15
N SER A 234 -8.40 -1.79 11.03
CA SER A 234 -7.08 -1.16 10.96
C SER A 234 -6.97 -0.04 12.00
N GLN A 235 -6.46 -0.34 13.19
CA GLN A 235 -6.11 0.69 14.15
C GLN A 235 -4.93 1.46 13.58
N ARG A 236 -4.97 2.78 13.74
CA ARG A 236 -4.02 3.71 13.13
C ARG A 236 -2.72 3.67 13.92
N PRO A 237 -1.54 3.64 13.27
CA PRO A 237 -0.28 3.83 13.99
C PRO A 237 -0.24 5.23 14.61
N LEU A 238 0.34 5.33 15.81
CA LEU A 238 0.62 6.63 16.45
C LEU A 238 1.99 7.13 15.99
N VAL A 239 2.20 8.44 16.00
CA VAL A 239 3.49 9.03 15.63
C VAL A 239 4.44 9.12 16.82
N HIS A 240 5.74 8.97 16.57
CA HIS A 240 6.77 9.35 17.53
C HIS A 240 7.07 10.86 17.38
N GLU A 241 6.52 11.68 18.28
CA GLU A 241 6.54 13.15 18.16
C GLU A 241 7.95 13.74 17.96
N GLU A 242 8.94 13.33 18.77
CA GLU A 242 10.31 13.87 18.63
C GLU A 242 10.98 13.47 17.31
N GLY A 243 10.70 12.27 16.80
CA GLY A 243 11.23 11.79 15.52
C GLY A 243 10.65 12.59 14.37
N LEU A 244 9.34 12.87 14.44
CA LEU A 244 8.64 13.69 13.46
C LEU A 244 9.16 15.13 13.43
N GLN A 245 9.36 15.76 14.60
CA GLN A 245 9.93 17.12 14.68
C GLN A 245 11.31 17.23 14.03
N ARG A 246 12.14 16.17 14.10
CA ARG A 246 13.45 16.12 13.42
C ARG A 246 13.33 16.00 11.89
N LEU A 247 12.24 15.42 11.40
CA LEU A 247 11.99 15.21 9.97
C LEU A 247 11.24 16.37 9.31
N GLU A 248 10.70 17.30 10.08
CA GLU A 248 10.02 18.50 9.57
C GLU A 248 10.80 19.22 8.45
N PRO A 249 12.12 19.53 8.59
CA PRO A 249 12.84 20.21 7.53
C PRO A 249 13.01 19.34 6.27
N HIS A 250 13.07 18.02 6.44
CA HIS A 250 13.17 17.09 5.30
C HIS A 250 11.86 17.04 4.51
N ALA A 251 10.71 17.21 5.19
CA ALA A 251 9.42 17.33 4.51
C ALA A 251 9.33 18.63 3.70
N ASP A 252 9.82 19.76 4.25
CA ASP A 252 9.87 21.05 3.54
C ASP A 252 10.83 20.99 2.34
N ASP A 253 11.97 20.31 2.49
CA ASP A 253 12.92 20.07 1.40
C ASP A 253 12.30 19.21 0.29
N LEU A 254 11.57 18.16 0.65
CA LEU A 254 10.87 17.31 -0.31
C LEU A 254 9.79 18.08 -1.07
N GLU A 255 9.00 18.91 -0.39
CA GLU A 255 8.00 19.77 -1.04
C GLU A 255 8.68 20.72 -2.04
N SER A 256 9.77 21.35 -1.63
CA SER A 256 10.57 22.24 -2.49
C SER A 256 11.15 21.50 -3.71
N GLN A 257 11.63 20.27 -3.51
CA GLN A 257 12.16 19.42 -4.58
C GLN A 257 11.07 19.04 -5.59
N ILE A 258 9.88 18.68 -5.11
CA ILE A 258 8.71 18.39 -5.97
C ILE A 258 8.33 19.62 -6.79
N GLN A 259 8.24 20.79 -6.15
CA GLN A 259 7.93 22.04 -6.85
C GLN A 259 9.01 22.39 -7.90
N ALA A 260 10.28 22.28 -7.53
CA ALA A 260 11.39 22.54 -8.45
C ALA A 260 11.40 21.58 -9.65
N PHE A 261 11.12 20.30 -9.43
CA PHE A 261 11.01 19.31 -10.50
C PHE A 261 9.89 19.68 -11.48
N ARG A 262 8.70 20.01 -10.96
CA ARG A 262 7.55 20.43 -11.78
C ARG A 262 7.85 21.69 -12.59
N LEU A 263 8.56 22.66 -12.01
CA LEU A 263 8.97 23.87 -12.74
C LEU A 263 9.98 23.58 -13.87
N ARG A 264 10.85 22.58 -13.70
CA ARG A 264 11.86 22.20 -14.71
C ARG A 264 11.32 21.26 -15.79
N HIS A 265 10.43 20.36 -15.41
CA HIS A 265 10.01 19.21 -16.22
C HIS A 265 8.51 19.16 -16.52
N GLY A 266 7.73 20.12 -16.03
CA GLY A 266 6.31 20.30 -16.35
C GLY A 266 6.07 21.18 -17.58
N GLY A 267 4.86 21.12 -18.13
CA GLY A 267 4.47 21.93 -19.28
C GLY A 267 3.92 23.31 -18.89
N ASN A 268 3.50 24.07 -19.91
CA ASN A 268 2.77 25.34 -19.75
C ASN A 268 1.36 25.18 -19.13
N LEU A 269 1.00 23.97 -18.67
CA LEU A 269 -0.27 23.65 -18.01
C LEU A 269 -0.22 23.87 -16.49
N LEU A 270 0.89 24.32 -15.93
CA LEU A 270 0.92 24.87 -14.57
C LEU A 270 0.05 26.14 -14.56
N PRO A 271 -1.08 26.20 -13.81
CA PRO A 271 -1.84 27.42 -13.67
C PRO A 271 -0.96 28.48 -13.00
N GLU A 272 -1.17 29.74 -13.37
CA GLU A 272 -0.50 30.91 -12.76
C GLU A 272 -0.88 31.11 -11.28
N ASP A 273 -1.83 30.32 -10.77
CA ASP A 273 -2.29 30.33 -9.37
C ASP A 273 -1.53 29.25 -8.57
N PRO A 274 -0.86 29.59 -7.43
CA PRO A 274 -0.16 28.61 -6.58
C PRO A 274 -1.07 27.54 -5.96
N HIS A 275 -2.39 27.69 -6.09
CA HIS A 275 -3.34 26.63 -5.76
C HIS A 275 -3.57 25.73 -6.98
N GLU A 276 -2.94 24.54 -6.95
CA GLU A 276 -3.24 23.43 -7.87
C GLU A 276 -4.75 23.28 -8.07
N THR A 277 -5.23 23.48 -9.29
CA THR A 277 -6.62 23.17 -9.62
C THR A 277 -6.85 21.66 -9.60
N GLU A 278 -8.07 21.25 -9.28
CA GLU A 278 -8.53 19.85 -9.28
C GLU A 278 -8.20 19.11 -10.60
N ALA A 279 -8.08 19.86 -11.70
CA ALA A 279 -7.71 19.38 -13.05
C ALA A 279 -6.20 19.12 -13.25
N LEU A 280 -5.33 19.63 -12.39
CA LEU A 280 -3.95 19.16 -12.28
C LEU A 280 -3.80 17.98 -11.34
N ARG A 281 -4.72 17.78 -10.39
CA ARG A 281 -4.71 16.66 -9.42
C ARG A 281 -5.32 15.38 -9.99
N GLN A 282 -6.27 15.51 -10.91
CA GLN A 282 -6.73 14.43 -11.77
C GLN A 282 -5.98 14.53 -13.10
N VAL A 283 -5.48 13.41 -13.62
CA VAL A 283 -4.85 13.34 -14.94
C VAL A 283 -5.70 14.11 -15.97
N ASP A 284 -5.15 15.14 -16.58
CA ASP A 284 -5.88 15.91 -17.59
C ASP A 284 -6.24 14.99 -18.75
N SER A 285 -7.55 14.79 -18.95
CA SER A 285 -8.11 14.03 -20.06
C SER A 285 -7.72 14.56 -21.44
N ALA A 286 -7.24 15.80 -21.54
CA ALA A 286 -6.69 16.35 -22.78
C ALA A 286 -5.34 15.71 -23.17
N LEU A 287 -4.53 15.27 -22.21
CA LEU A 287 -3.27 14.54 -22.45
C LEU A 287 -3.48 13.06 -22.80
N LEU A 288 -4.73 12.59 -22.64
CA LEU A 288 -5.23 11.29 -23.09
C LEU A 288 -5.73 11.35 -24.55
N CYS A 289 -5.51 12.47 -25.26
CA CYS A 289 -5.80 12.60 -26.68
C CYS A 289 -4.73 11.92 -27.55
N PRO A 290 -5.11 11.06 -28.52
CA PRO A 290 -4.18 10.36 -29.43
C PRO A 290 -3.38 11.26 -30.41
N ALA A 291 -3.46 12.58 -30.27
CA ALA A 291 -3.01 13.55 -31.27
C ALA A 291 -1.72 14.30 -30.90
N VAL A 292 -1.10 13.99 -29.75
CA VAL A 292 0.17 14.60 -29.32
C VAL A 292 1.31 13.63 -29.59
N ASP A 293 2.34 14.08 -30.29
CA ASP A 293 3.54 13.30 -30.55
C ASP A 293 4.30 13.07 -29.21
N ALA A 294 4.67 11.82 -28.93
CA ALA A 294 5.30 11.37 -27.67
C ALA A 294 6.49 12.21 -27.15
N PRO A 295 7.39 12.80 -27.97
CA PRO A 295 8.51 13.60 -27.47
C PRO A 295 8.14 15.02 -26.97
N GLU A 296 6.89 15.46 -27.09
CA GLU A 296 6.47 16.81 -26.68
C GLU A 296 5.82 16.86 -25.28
N ILE A 297 5.61 15.71 -24.64
CA ILE A 297 4.94 15.65 -23.33
C ILE A 297 5.96 15.88 -22.21
N PRO A 298 5.73 16.85 -21.31
CA PRO A 298 6.60 17.10 -20.17
C PRO A 298 6.78 15.87 -19.27
N LEU A 299 8.01 15.64 -18.81
CA LEU A 299 8.37 14.46 -18.02
C LEU A 299 7.57 14.36 -16.72
N ASP A 300 7.24 15.47 -16.07
CA ASP A 300 6.38 15.48 -14.87
C ASP A 300 5.02 14.84 -15.15
N GLU A 301 4.36 15.29 -16.22
CA GLU A 301 3.04 14.81 -16.63
C GLU A 301 3.10 13.33 -17.01
N VAL A 302 4.13 12.94 -17.78
CA VAL A 302 4.38 11.55 -18.19
C VAL A 302 4.51 10.64 -16.98
N LEU A 303 5.28 11.04 -15.96
CA LEU A 303 5.49 10.25 -14.75
C LEU A 303 4.18 10.10 -13.96
N ARG A 304 3.47 11.21 -13.74
CA ARG A 304 2.22 11.23 -12.96
C ARG A 304 1.11 10.41 -13.63
N ILE A 305 0.93 10.58 -14.94
CA ILE A 305 -0.06 9.84 -15.73
C ILE A 305 0.28 8.36 -15.72
N SER A 306 1.56 8.00 -15.92
CA SER A 306 1.96 6.60 -15.94
C SER A 306 1.69 5.93 -14.60
N ILE A 307 2.10 6.53 -13.48
CA ILE A 307 1.83 5.97 -12.14
C ILE A 307 0.31 5.80 -11.92
N TYR A 308 -0.48 6.83 -12.23
CA TYR A 308 -1.94 6.77 -12.08
C TYR A 308 -2.57 5.64 -12.89
N GLU A 309 -2.24 5.52 -14.17
CA GLU A 309 -2.77 4.47 -15.04
C GLU A 309 -2.34 3.07 -14.57
N THR A 310 -1.07 2.88 -14.20
CA THR A 310 -0.58 1.60 -13.67
C THR A 310 -1.39 1.21 -12.43
N LEU A 311 -1.55 2.14 -11.48
CA LEU A 311 -2.28 1.93 -10.25
C LEU A 311 -3.77 1.62 -10.48
N MET A 312 -4.41 2.31 -11.43
CA MET A 312 -5.79 2.03 -11.85
C MET A 312 -5.92 0.66 -12.51
N ALA A 313 -5.01 0.31 -13.42
CA ALA A 313 -5.02 -0.97 -14.13
C ALA A 313 -4.85 -2.15 -13.16
N ILE A 314 -3.88 -2.07 -12.25
CA ILE A 314 -3.69 -3.08 -11.20
C ILE A 314 -4.96 -3.19 -10.35
N ARG A 315 -5.53 -2.07 -9.93
CA ARG A 315 -6.74 -2.06 -9.10
C ARG A 315 -7.95 -2.71 -9.80
N GLN A 316 -8.10 -2.53 -11.11
CA GLN A 316 -9.17 -3.16 -11.89
C GLN A 316 -8.98 -4.68 -12.06
N LEU A 317 -7.73 -5.14 -12.09
CA LEU A 317 -7.37 -6.56 -12.20
C LEU A 317 -7.40 -7.29 -10.86
N GLU A 318 -7.42 -6.57 -9.73
CA GLU A 318 -7.60 -7.17 -8.42
C GLU A 318 -8.98 -7.83 -8.31
N PRO A 319 -9.07 -9.09 -7.86
CA PRO A 319 -10.37 -9.67 -7.54
C PRO A 319 -11.05 -8.76 -6.52
N SER A 320 -12.25 -8.27 -6.85
CA SER A 320 -13.03 -7.41 -5.98
C SER A 320 -13.08 -8.03 -4.59
N GLY A 321 -12.46 -7.38 -3.61
CA GLY A 321 -12.20 -7.90 -2.27
C GLY A 321 -13.43 -8.20 -1.41
N ASP A 322 -14.63 -8.25 -1.99
CA ASP A 322 -15.86 -8.71 -1.33
C ASP A 322 -16.33 -10.09 -1.81
N ALA A 323 -15.69 -10.71 -2.81
CA ALA A 323 -16.14 -11.98 -3.38
C ALA A 323 -15.34 -13.22 -2.93
N GLY A 324 -14.43 -13.09 -1.95
CA GLY A 324 -13.50 -14.17 -1.59
C GLY A 324 -13.04 -14.23 -0.14
N VAL A 325 -13.84 -13.70 0.79
CA VAL A 325 -13.72 -13.94 2.24
C VAL A 325 -15.11 -14.16 2.82
#